data_AF-A0A7V2APF0-F1
#
_entry.id   AF-A0A7V2APF0-F1
#
_cell.length_a   1.000
_cell.length_b   1.000
_cell.length_c   1.000
_cell.angle_alpha   90.00
_cell.angle_beta   90.00
_cell.angle_gamma   90.00
#
_symmetry.space_group_name_H-M   'P 1'
#
loop_
_entity.id
_entity.type
_entity.pdbx_description
1 polymer ?
#
loop_
_entity_poly.entity_id
_entity_poly.type
_entity_poly.pdbx_seq_one_letter_code
_entity_poly.pdbx_strand_id
1 'polypeptide(L)'
;MNFRRSLITVIIISIITVPFSMFTVPAESNALPDPWKSVDCRAGSGSDLLPAGSSSCKDGVFTLNGSGNNLFVGFQQFHYVYRPFSGDGEMVVRLTSFNGVHPQAKAGIQIREGLNGFYKYAAMSIWPNGTYEFEWNESGSMSNGAGIWIEKEKKGPHWLKLERKGNKFIGYHSDDAKNWVMFKTAYINMKKDVYIGMYVTPLEKDKLRTAIFDNVEFKEYGTYKKQSNETYLFELDKKTIKYDKGLNKKGEWTYQLQGNMGSPGTNRESLSVDFYGSGIKILGMLREWGGAMTVYIDDVKVGRAKFSGAESPEGNNMVVFEKYDLQDKKHTLKMVSNNAGWIYIDGFYTYSNMVTAKIPSYKTAIAGINIDNAKAKYPVLDYKETVYIPATQDICKALGLSTAFDSKKGFSVAVNSKQQKADFKPAQGGTGKPGSDVQAEIAKHAVTINGKLLDNYTEEYPVLVFNGVNYIPMTQQLAVKELGLSIKSDPKAGFNVNRK
;
A
#
# COMPACT_ATOMS: atom_id res chain seq x y z
N MET A 1 90.82 8.64 -45.56
CA MET A 1 89.64 9.49 -45.28
C MET A 1 88.54 8.58 -44.76
N ASN A 2 88.30 8.60 -43.44
CA ASN A 2 87.40 7.66 -42.76
C ASN A 2 85.95 8.11 -42.86
N PHE A 3 85.06 7.24 -43.32
CA PHE A 3 83.87 6.82 -42.57
C PHE A 3 83.34 5.50 -43.17
N ARG A 4 83.38 4.45 -42.35
CA ARG A 4 82.87 3.10 -42.64
C ARG A 4 81.34 3.15 -42.74
N ARG A 5 80.77 2.68 -43.85
CA ARG A 5 79.36 2.29 -43.96
C ARG A 5 79.24 0.84 -43.51
N SER A 6 78.43 0.56 -42.50
CA SER A 6 78.01 -0.80 -42.14
C SER A 6 76.49 -0.82 -42.04
N LEU A 7 75.91 -1.76 -42.79
CA LEU A 7 74.50 -2.06 -42.89
C LEU A 7 73.95 -2.54 -41.54
N ILE A 8 72.73 -2.12 -41.20
CA ILE A 8 71.86 -2.92 -40.32
C ILE A 8 70.43 -2.96 -40.88
N THR A 9 70.09 -4.20 -41.27
CA THR A 9 68.81 -4.91 -41.36
C THR A 9 67.57 -4.24 -40.79
N VAL A 10 66.53 -4.19 -41.63
CA VAL A 10 65.15 -3.79 -41.30
C VAL A 10 64.48 -4.89 -40.48
N ILE A 11 64.03 -4.56 -39.26
CA ILE A 11 63.09 -5.37 -38.48
C ILE A 11 61.74 -4.68 -38.52
N ILE A 12 60.76 -5.30 -39.18
CA ILE A 12 59.36 -4.87 -39.18
C ILE A 12 58.75 -5.34 -37.86
N ILE A 13 58.46 -4.39 -36.96
CA ILE A 13 57.63 -4.63 -35.77
C ILE A 13 56.23 -4.11 -36.09
N SER A 14 55.29 -5.04 -36.30
CA SER A 14 53.87 -4.73 -36.38
C SER A 14 53.38 -4.31 -34.99
N ILE A 15 53.09 -3.02 -34.81
CA ILE A 15 52.42 -2.52 -33.61
C ILE A 15 50.92 -2.83 -33.77
N ILE A 16 50.43 -3.80 -32.99
CA ILE A 16 48.98 -4.02 -32.83
C ILE A 16 48.46 -2.90 -31.92
N THR A 17 47.82 -1.89 -32.51
CA THR A 17 46.97 -0.96 -31.77
C THR A 17 45.72 -1.69 -31.31
N VAL A 18 45.66 -2.04 -30.02
CA VAL A 18 44.41 -2.45 -29.36
C VAL A 18 43.59 -1.17 -29.14
N PRO A 19 42.36 -1.04 -29.69
CA PRO A 19 41.52 0.10 -29.40
C PRO A 19 41.17 0.07 -27.90
N PHE A 20 41.57 1.11 -27.18
CA PHE A 20 41.12 1.34 -25.81
C PHE A 20 39.65 1.76 -25.91
N SER A 21 38.72 0.81 -25.76
CA SER A 21 37.32 1.17 -25.52
C SER A 21 37.26 1.89 -24.19
N MET A 22 37.05 3.21 -24.22
CA MET A 22 36.50 3.89 -23.06
C MET A 22 35.16 3.20 -22.77
N PHE A 23 35.10 2.45 -21.67
CA PHE A 23 33.81 2.19 -21.03
C PHE A 23 33.30 3.55 -20.57
N THR A 24 32.44 4.17 -21.37
CA THR A 24 31.53 5.17 -20.85
C THR A 24 30.70 4.45 -19.78
N VAL A 25 30.97 4.76 -18.53
CA VAL A 25 30.02 4.47 -17.45
C VAL A 25 28.70 5.10 -17.91
N PRO A 26 27.62 4.34 -18.09
CA PRO A 26 26.35 4.94 -18.47
C PRO A 26 26.03 5.98 -17.41
N ALA A 27 25.82 7.24 -17.82
CA ALA A 27 25.29 8.25 -16.93
C ALA A 27 24.01 7.67 -16.32
N GLU A 28 23.94 7.57 -14.99
CA GLU A 28 22.69 7.26 -14.30
C GLU A 28 21.64 8.23 -14.83
N SER A 29 20.65 7.71 -15.55
CA SER A 29 19.65 8.57 -16.16
C SER A 29 18.79 9.15 -15.04
N ASN A 30 18.78 10.48 -14.92
CA ASN A 30 17.86 11.23 -14.05
C ASN A 30 16.41 11.19 -14.59
N ALA A 31 16.06 10.19 -15.39
CA ALA A 31 14.75 10.05 -16.02
C ALA A 31 13.71 9.62 -15.00
N LEU A 32 12.44 9.91 -15.27
CA LEU A 32 11.34 9.40 -14.44
C LEU A 32 11.24 7.87 -14.59
N PRO A 33 11.10 7.11 -13.50
CA PRO A 33 10.90 5.67 -13.57
C PRO A 33 9.51 5.36 -14.11
N ASP A 34 9.37 4.31 -14.92
CA ASP A 34 8.05 3.83 -15.31
C ASP A 34 7.20 3.49 -14.06
N PRO A 35 5.89 3.80 -14.06
CA PRO A 35 5.07 4.35 -15.15
C PRO A 35 4.96 5.90 -15.15
N TRP A 36 5.85 6.60 -14.45
CA TRP A 36 5.78 8.05 -14.27
C TRP A 36 6.16 8.82 -15.53
N LYS A 37 5.40 9.86 -15.83
CA LYS A 37 5.59 10.79 -16.95
C LYS A 37 5.43 12.22 -16.44
N SER A 38 5.88 13.19 -17.22
CA SER A 38 5.68 14.62 -16.90
C SER A 38 5.03 15.39 -18.04
N VAL A 39 4.27 16.42 -17.70
CA VAL A 39 3.66 17.35 -18.65
C VAL A 39 3.49 18.73 -18.02
N ASP A 40 3.59 19.77 -18.85
CA ASP A 40 3.12 21.11 -18.48
C ASP A 40 1.63 21.21 -18.78
N CYS A 41 0.83 21.37 -17.73
CA CYS A 41 -0.59 21.64 -17.82
C CYS A 41 -0.76 23.14 -18.05
N ARG A 42 -1.43 23.54 -19.15
CA ARG A 42 -1.40 24.94 -19.64
C ARG A 42 -2.77 25.56 -19.89
N ALA A 43 -3.85 25.09 -19.26
CA ALA A 43 -5.18 25.62 -19.54
C ALA A 43 -5.37 27.05 -18.98
N GLY A 44 -5.83 27.98 -19.81
CA GLY A 44 -6.00 29.40 -19.48
C GLY A 44 -5.23 30.32 -20.42
N SER A 45 -5.45 31.63 -20.33
CA SER A 45 -4.77 32.60 -21.19
C SER A 45 -3.27 32.69 -20.92
N GLY A 46 -2.49 33.09 -21.91
CA GLY A 46 -1.03 33.27 -21.79
C GLY A 46 -0.23 31.97 -21.64
N SER A 47 -0.81 30.82 -21.97
CA SER A 47 -0.20 29.47 -21.92
C SER A 47 1.14 29.38 -22.65
N ASP A 48 1.26 30.08 -23.77
CA ASP A 48 2.40 29.97 -24.69
C ASP A 48 3.61 30.78 -24.20
N LEU A 49 3.40 31.63 -23.20
CA LEU A 49 4.46 32.47 -22.62
C LEU A 49 5.14 31.81 -21.42
N LEU A 50 4.59 30.72 -20.89
CA LEU A 50 5.12 30.09 -19.68
C LEU A 50 6.38 29.27 -20.00
N PRO A 51 7.50 29.44 -19.25
CA PRO A 51 8.69 28.60 -19.39
C PRO A 51 8.35 27.10 -19.29
N ALA A 52 9.03 26.26 -20.07
CA ALA A 52 8.85 24.82 -20.00
C ALA A 52 9.30 24.27 -18.64
N GLY A 53 8.49 23.39 -18.06
CA GLY A 53 8.86 22.66 -16.85
C GLY A 53 9.82 21.51 -17.15
N SER A 54 10.39 20.94 -16.09
CA SER A 54 11.28 19.79 -16.17
C SER A 54 11.12 18.89 -14.97
N SER A 55 11.32 17.59 -15.15
CA SER A 55 11.25 16.61 -14.06
C SER A 55 12.41 15.63 -14.11
N SER A 56 12.86 15.22 -12.92
CA SER A 56 13.85 14.16 -12.75
C SER A 56 13.54 13.31 -11.52
N CYS A 57 13.99 12.05 -11.53
CA CYS A 57 13.99 11.20 -10.35
C CYS A 57 15.37 10.57 -10.16
N LYS A 58 15.87 10.60 -8.93
CA LYS A 58 17.09 9.91 -8.52
C LYS A 58 16.90 9.32 -7.12
N ASP A 59 17.19 8.03 -6.96
CA ASP A 59 17.08 7.32 -5.67
C ASP A 59 15.71 7.49 -4.99
N GLY A 60 14.62 7.50 -5.77
CA GLY A 60 13.25 7.69 -5.28
C GLY A 60 12.88 9.15 -4.94
N VAL A 61 13.78 10.10 -5.17
CA VAL A 61 13.56 11.53 -4.97
C VAL A 61 13.19 12.20 -6.29
N PHE A 62 11.97 12.73 -6.34
CA PHE A 62 11.43 13.45 -7.49
C PHE A 62 11.70 14.95 -7.35
N THR A 63 12.28 15.55 -8.39
CA THR A 63 12.47 17.00 -8.50
C THR A 63 11.63 17.53 -9.65
N LEU A 64 10.74 18.47 -9.35
CA LEU A 64 9.84 19.10 -10.31
C LEU A 64 10.15 20.59 -10.40
N ASN A 65 10.43 21.09 -11.61
CA ASN A 65 10.48 22.52 -11.90
C ASN A 65 9.28 22.89 -12.75
N GLY A 66 8.47 23.83 -12.30
CA GLY A 66 7.26 24.24 -13.01
C GLY A 66 6.98 25.73 -12.99
N SER A 67 6.36 26.19 -14.07
CA SER A 67 5.78 27.52 -14.24
C SER A 67 4.25 27.43 -14.20
N GLY A 68 3.59 28.58 -14.11
CA GLY A 68 2.12 28.64 -14.18
C GLY A 68 1.52 29.71 -13.29
N ASN A 69 0.30 30.11 -13.65
CA ASN A 69 -0.36 31.26 -13.05
C ASN A 69 -1.33 30.92 -11.91
N ASN A 70 -2.04 29.80 -12.02
CA ASN A 70 -2.93 29.32 -10.95
C ASN A 70 -3.41 27.89 -11.25
N LEU A 71 -3.92 27.22 -10.23
CA LEU A 71 -4.74 26.00 -10.34
C LEU A 71 -6.23 26.25 -10.27
N PHE A 72 -6.59 27.46 -9.83
CA PHE A 72 -7.93 27.89 -9.56
C PHE A 72 -8.41 28.91 -10.61
N VAL A 73 -9.74 29.12 -10.67
CA VAL A 73 -10.50 30.10 -11.47
C VAL A 73 -9.72 30.78 -12.60
N GLY A 74 -10.06 30.47 -13.85
CA GLY A 74 -9.40 31.05 -15.03
C GLY A 74 -8.20 30.25 -15.52
N PHE A 75 -7.54 29.47 -14.65
CA PHE A 75 -6.32 28.75 -15.00
C PHE A 75 -6.25 27.35 -14.38
N GLN A 76 -5.66 26.40 -15.13
CA GLN A 76 -5.06 25.18 -14.61
C GLN A 76 -3.67 25.06 -15.23
N GLN A 77 -2.75 25.89 -14.72
CA GLN A 77 -1.39 26.09 -15.21
C GLN A 77 -0.35 25.65 -14.17
N PHE A 78 0.37 24.56 -14.45
CA PHE A 78 1.32 23.93 -13.53
C PHE A 78 2.18 22.87 -14.23
N HIS A 79 3.28 22.45 -13.60
CA HIS A 79 4.03 21.26 -14.03
C HIS A 79 3.58 20.02 -13.24
N TYR A 80 3.37 18.90 -13.93
CA TYR A 80 2.78 17.69 -13.36
C TYR A 80 3.62 16.45 -13.66
N VAL A 81 4.01 15.71 -12.62
CA VAL A 81 4.58 14.36 -12.71
C VAL A 81 3.52 13.37 -12.29
N TYR A 82 3.15 12.47 -13.20
CA TYR A 82 1.93 11.68 -13.07
C TYR A 82 2.10 10.26 -13.60
N ARG A 83 1.18 9.40 -13.16
CA ARG A 83 0.93 8.10 -13.77
C ARG A 83 -0.56 7.94 -14.08
N PRO A 84 -0.92 7.13 -15.09
CA PRO A 84 -2.31 6.69 -15.26
C PRO A 84 -2.79 5.92 -14.02
N PHE A 85 -4.06 6.13 -13.68
CA PHE A 85 -4.73 5.51 -12.55
C PHE A 85 -6.18 5.24 -12.93
N SER A 86 -6.66 4.02 -12.71
CA SER A 86 -8.06 3.64 -12.94
C SER A 86 -8.71 3.31 -11.61
N GLY A 87 -9.90 3.86 -11.35
CA GLY A 87 -10.74 3.61 -10.17
C GLY A 87 -10.19 4.12 -8.85
N ASP A 88 -10.05 3.26 -7.84
CA ASP A 88 -9.90 3.64 -6.43
C ASP A 88 -8.50 3.36 -5.90
N GLY A 89 -8.06 4.12 -4.90
CA GLY A 89 -6.67 4.05 -4.42
C GLY A 89 -6.24 5.28 -3.65
N GLU A 90 -5.00 5.27 -3.20
CA GLU A 90 -4.37 6.36 -2.46
C GLU A 90 -2.95 6.64 -2.94
N MET A 91 -2.54 7.90 -2.79
CA MET A 91 -1.15 8.32 -2.96
C MET A 91 -0.68 9.02 -1.70
N VAL A 92 0.54 8.68 -1.27
CA VAL A 92 1.26 9.28 -0.14
C VAL A 92 2.57 9.84 -0.67
N VAL A 93 2.92 11.06 -0.23
CA VAL A 93 4.22 11.68 -0.52
C VAL A 93 4.73 12.45 0.68
N ARG A 94 6.05 12.67 0.72
CA ARG A 94 6.66 13.69 1.58
C ARG A 94 7.26 14.79 0.71
N LEU A 95 6.80 16.02 0.92
CA LEU A 95 7.39 17.22 0.35
C LEU A 95 8.54 17.67 1.25
N THR A 96 9.77 17.57 0.75
CA THR A 96 10.99 17.89 1.51
C THR A 96 11.46 19.33 1.29
N SER A 97 11.19 19.89 0.11
CA SER A 97 11.56 21.26 -0.21
C SER A 97 10.61 21.86 -1.24
N PHE A 98 10.31 23.15 -1.08
CA PHE A 98 9.58 23.95 -2.04
C PHE A 98 10.09 25.40 -1.99
N ASN A 99 10.54 25.94 -3.12
CA ASN A 99 11.13 27.29 -3.19
C ASN A 99 10.18 28.36 -3.75
N GLY A 100 8.87 28.12 -3.72
CA GLY A 100 7.86 29.10 -4.12
C GLY A 100 8.00 30.40 -3.34
N VAL A 101 7.79 31.55 -4.01
CA VAL A 101 7.90 32.88 -3.39
C VAL A 101 6.52 33.51 -3.21
N HIS A 102 5.61 33.32 -4.17
CA HIS A 102 4.24 33.81 -4.03
C HIS A 102 3.58 33.18 -2.79
N PRO A 103 2.87 33.94 -1.93
CA PRO A 103 2.29 33.41 -0.68
C PRO A 103 1.34 32.22 -0.86
N GLN A 104 0.73 32.11 -2.04
CA GLN A 104 -0.17 31.02 -2.41
C GLN A 104 0.41 30.10 -3.50
N ALA A 105 1.72 30.16 -3.76
CA ALA A 105 2.38 29.16 -4.61
C ALA A 105 2.08 27.77 -4.06
N LYS A 106 1.93 26.74 -4.90
CA LYS A 106 1.48 25.42 -4.46
C LYS A 106 2.43 24.33 -4.92
N ALA A 107 2.76 23.42 -4.01
CA ALA A 107 3.35 22.12 -4.32
C ALA A 107 2.55 21.03 -3.61
N GLY A 108 2.23 19.94 -4.31
CA GLY A 108 1.38 18.90 -3.72
C GLY A 108 1.08 17.73 -4.63
N ILE A 109 0.01 17.02 -4.29
CA ILE A 109 -0.51 15.87 -5.04
C ILE A 109 -1.90 16.16 -5.56
N GLN A 110 -2.24 15.56 -6.71
CA GLN A 110 -3.50 15.77 -7.39
C GLN A 110 -4.01 14.48 -8.03
N ILE A 111 -5.33 14.28 -8.04
CA ILE A 111 -6.03 13.33 -8.92
C ILE A 111 -6.87 14.17 -9.89
N ARG A 112 -6.74 13.90 -11.19
CA ARG A 112 -7.45 14.66 -12.24
C ARG A 112 -7.85 13.84 -13.46
N GLU A 113 -8.93 14.25 -14.12
CA GLU A 113 -9.46 13.53 -15.29
C GLU A 113 -8.60 13.65 -16.56
N GLY A 114 -7.83 14.71 -16.72
CA GLY A 114 -7.06 14.95 -17.94
C GLY A 114 -5.84 15.81 -17.70
N LEU A 115 -5.00 15.97 -18.72
CA LEU A 115 -3.70 16.63 -18.60
C LEU A 115 -3.73 18.10 -19.05
N ASN A 116 -4.40 18.40 -20.16
CA ASN A 116 -4.44 19.74 -20.77
C ASN A 116 -5.87 20.19 -21.03
N GLY A 117 -6.41 20.99 -20.12
CA GLY A 117 -7.78 21.48 -20.12
C GLY A 117 -8.24 21.84 -18.72
N PHE A 118 -9.43 22.43 -18.61
CA PHE A 118 -10.10 22.63 -17.33
C PHE A 118 -10.75 21.30 -16.92
N TYR A 119 -10.00 20.43 -16.26
CA TYR A 119 -10.52 19.13 -15.85
C TYR A 119 -10.97 19.13 -14.41
N LYS A 120 -11.86 18.19 -14.07
CA LYS A 120 -12.16 17.90 -12.68
C LYS A 120 -10.90 17.41 -11.99
N TYR A 121 -10.67 17.90 -10.78
CA TYR A 121 -9.53 17.48 -9.96
C TYR A 121 -9.84 17.59 -8.46
N ALA A 122 -9.09 16.84 -7.66
CA ALA A 122 -8.89 17.08 -6.23
C ALA A 122 -7.39 17.18 -5.97
N ALA A 123 -6.97 18.15 -5.16
CA ALA A 123 -5.58 18.42 -4.83
C ALA A 123 -5.40 18.61 -3.32
N MET A 124 -4.32 18.06 -2.79
CA MET A 124 -3.83 18.31 -1.42
C MET A 124 -2.45 18.94 -1.53
N SER A 125 -2.20 20.08 -0.88
CA SER A 125 -1.06 20.94 -1.23
C SER A 125 -0.51 21.74 -0.06
N ILE A 126 0.70 22.27 -0.26
CA ILE A 126 1.43 23.12 0.67
C ILE A 126 1.78 24.45 0.00
N TRP A 127 1.62 25.55 0.75
CA TRP A 127 2.15 26.88 0.41
C TRP A 127 3.57 27.11 0.97
N PRO A 128 4.33 28.14 0.52
CA PRO A 128 5.70 28.35 0.99
C PRO A 128 5.85 28.58 2.49
N ASN A 129 4.80 29.06 3.15
CA ASN A 129 4.75 29.27 4.59
C ASN A 129 4.38 28.01 5.40
N GLY A 130 4.07 26.88 4.74
CA GLY A 130 3.66 25.62 5.39
C GLY A 130 2.15 25.43 5.52
N THR A 131 1.34 26.36 5.01
CA THR A 131 -0.14 26.23 4.98
C THR A 131 -0.55 25.01 4.18
N TYR A 132 -1.40 24.17 4.76
CA TYR A 132 -2.04 23.07 4.06
C TYR A 132 -3.30 23.57 3.36
N GLU A 133 -3.53 23.09 2.15
CA GLU A 133 -4.73 23.40 1.39
C GLU A 133 -5.27 22.14 0.71
N PHE A 134 -6.61 22.03 0.70
CA PHE A 134 -7.33 21.10 -0.14
C PHE A 134 -8.21 21.88 -1.10
N GLU A 135 -7.93 21.73 -2.39
CA GLU A 135 -8.59 22.44 -3.49
C GLU A 135 -9.19 21.43 -4.47
N TRP A 136 -10.38 21.68 -4.98
CA TRP A 136 -11.01 20.82 -5.98
C TRP A 136 -11.81 21.60 -7.01
N ASN A 137 -11.90 21.01 -8.21
CA ASN A 137 -12.78 21.45 -9.27
C ASN A 137 -13.70 20.29 -9.63
N GLU A 138 -15.00 20.47 -9.39
CA GLU A 138 -16.01 19.44 -9.64
C GLU A 138 -16.75 19.60 -10.98
N SER A 139 -16.69 20.79 -11.59
CA SER A 139 -17.37 21.06 -12.85
C SER A 139 -16.55 20.64 -14.07
N GLY A 140 -15.23 20.65 -13.98
CA GLY A 140 -14.35 20.60 -15.15
C GLY A 140 -14.53 21.86 -16.02
N SER A 141 -14.69 23.02 -15.39
CA SER A 141 -14.83 24.30 -16.07
C SER A 141 -13.86 25.34 -15.52
N MET A 142 -13.70 26.44 -16.27
CA MET A 142 -12.85 27.56 -15.91
C MET A 142 -13.36 28.35 -14.69
N SER A 143 -14.66 28.22 -14.36
CA SER A 143 -15.37 29.09 -13.41
C SER A 143 -15.59 28.47 -12.02
N ASN A 144 -15.62 27.14 -11.90
CA ASN A 144 -15.94 26.50 -10.61
C ASN A 144 -14.72 25.80 -10.05
N GLY A 145 -14.41 26.14 -8.80
CA GLY A 145 -13.56 25.37 -7.91
C GLY A 145 -13.92 25.76 -6.48
N ALA A 146 -13.48 24.97 -5.51
CA ALA A 146 -13.54 25.32 -4.11
C ALA A 146 -12.23 24.93 -3.41
N GLY A 147 -11.93 25.62 -2.32
CA GLY A 147 -10.71 25.41 -1.56
C GLY A 147 -10.93 25.68 -0.08
N ILE A 148 -10.23 24.96 0.77
CA ILE A 148 -10.11 25.23 2.20
C ILE A 148 -8.64 25.12 2.59
N TRP A 149 -8.17 26.02 3.44
CA TRP A 149 -6.79 26.05 3.91
C TRP A 149 -6.74 26.22 5.43
N ILE A 150 -5.66 25.72 6.03
CA ILE A 150 -5.35 25.93 7.45
C ILE A 150 -3.93 26.47 7.52
N GLU A 151 -3.82 27.70 8.05
CA GLU A 151 -2.54 28.33 8.29
C GLU A 151 -1.72 27.51 9.29
N LYS A 152 -0.46 27.29 8.95
CA LYS A 152 0.51 26.64 9.82
C LYS A 152 1.83 27.38 9.71
N GLU A 153 2.59 27.42 10.79
CA GLU A 153 3.98 27.90 10.73
C GLU A 153 4.84 26.93 9.92
N LYS A 154 5.82 27.48 9.19
CA LYS A 154 6.72 26.70 8.34
C LYS A 154 7.52 25.70 9.17
N LYS A 155 7.08 24.43 9.15
CA LYS A 155 7.77 23.27 9.74
C LYS A 155 7.76 22.14 8.72
N GLY A 156 8.86 21.98 8.00
CA GLY A 156 9.06 20.90 7.04
C GLY A 156 9.95 19.78 7.60
N PRO A 157 9.92 18.57 7.00
CA PRO A 157 9.16 18.19 5.79
C PRO A 157 7.66 17.92 6.06
N HIS A 158 6.84 17.97 5.02
CA HIS A 158 5.38 17.78 5.11
C HIS A 158 4.93 16.49 4.42
N TRP A 159 4.08 15.70 5.07
CA TRP A 159 3.45 14.54 4.45
C TRP A 159 2.05 14.85 3.95
N LEU A 160 1.75 14.42 2.74
CA LEU A 160 0.45 14.59 2.09
C LEU A 160 -0.08 13.23 1.66
N LYS A 161 -1.39 13.02 1.82
CA LYS A 161 -2.09 11.86 1.29
C LYS A 161 -3.38 12.29 0.61
N LEU A 162 -3.68 11.67 -0.52
CA LEU A 162 -4.91 11.87 -1.26
C LEU A 162 -5.49 10.51 -1.64
N GLU A 163 -6.71 10.26 -1.18
CA GLU A 163 -7.43 9.00 -1.35
C GLU A 163 -8.66 9.20 -2.23
N ARG A 164 -8.90 8.27 -3.16
CA ARG A 164 -10.12 8.18 -3.97
C ARG A 164 -10.88 6.89 -3.67
N LYS A 165 -12.17 7.04 -3.39
CA LYS A 165 -13.17 5.95 -3.22
C LYS A 165 -14.41 6.29 -4.06
N GLY A 166 -14.52 5.71 -5.24
CA GLY A 166 -15.49 6.10 -6.27
C GLY A 166 -15.37 7.59 -6.62
N ASN A 167 -16.40 8.36 -6.25
CA ASN A 167 -16.46 9.80 -6.44
C ASN A 167 -16.08 10.60 -5.19
N LYS A 168 -15.65 9.93 -4.11
CA LYS A 168 -15.23 10.57 -2.86
C LYS A 168 -13.71 10.73 -2.86
N PHE A 169 -13.25 11.95 -2.63
CA PHE A 169 -11.84 12.33 -2.57
C PHE A 169 -11.52 12.87 -1.18
N ILE A 170 -10.53 12.28 -0.52
CA ILE A 170 -10.20 12.62 0.87
C ILE A 170 -8.73 13.02 0.95
N GLY A 171 -8.49 14.26 1.38
CA GLY A 171 -7.15 14.78 1.65
C GLY A 171 -6.78 14.58 3.11
N TYR A 172 -5.53 14.20 3.34
CA TYR A 172 -4.95 14.08 4.67
C TYR A 172 -3.57 14.72 4.69
N HIS A 173 -3.11 15.09 5.88
CA HIS A 173 -1.73 15.47 6.12
C HIS A 173 -1.16 14.78 7.35
N SER A 174 0.17 14.77 7.43
CA SER A 174 0.90 14.27 8.59
C SER A 174 2.23 15.03 8.74
N ASP A 175 2.75 15.05 9.97
CA ASP A 175 4.09 15.53 10.28
C ASP A 175 5.10 14.36 10.38
N ASP A 176 4.64 13.10 10.48
CA ASP A 176 5.48 11.94 10.80
C ASP A 176 5.21 10.67 9.96
N ALA A 177 4.32 10.76 8.97
CA ALA A 177 3.82 9.64 8.14
C ALA A 177 3.01 8.56 8.87
N LYS A 178 2.84 8.69 10.19
CA LYS A 178 2.18 7.68 11.04
C LYS A 178 0.82 8.17 11.49
N ASN A 179 0.77 9.40 11.99
CA ASN A 179 -0.43 10.06 12.45
C ASN A 179 -1.01 10.90 11.32
N TRP A 180 -1.99 10.35 10.62
CA TRP A 180 -2.68 11.01 9.52
C TRP A 180 -3.91 11.77 10.00
N VAL A 181 -3.93 13.08 9.80
CA VAL A 181 -5.07 13.94 10.10
C VAL A 181 -5.88 14.12 8.81
N MET A 182 -7.16 13.76 8.84
CA MET A 182 -8.08 14.04 7.73
C MET A 182 -8.31 15.54 7.63
N PHE A 183 -8.05 16.09 6.46
CA PHE A 183 -8.15 17.52 6.20
C PHE A 183 -9.53 17.88 5.63
N LYS A 184 -9.92 17.23 4.53
CA LYS A 184 -11.20 17.48 3.85
C LYS A 184 -11.64 16.29 3.02
N THR A 185 -12.95 16.14 2.88
CA THR A 185 -13.59 15.29 1.87
C THR A 185 -14.29 16.17 0.83
N ALA A 186 -14.14 15.83 -0.45
CA ALA A 186 -14.94 16.35 -1.56
C ALA A 186 -15.59 15.21 -2.35
N TYR A 187 -16.75 15.49 -2.93
CA TYR A 187 -17.47 14.56 -3.80
C TYR A 187 -17.44 15.10 -5.22
N ILE A 188 -16.73 14.39 -6.09
CA ILE A 188 -16.47 14.83 -7.46
C ILE A 188 -16.81 13.67 -8.38
N ASN A 189 -17.79 13.87 -9.26
CA ASN A 189 -18.13 12.85 -10.24
C ASN A 189 -17.05 12.78 -11.33
N MET A 190 -16.03 11.94 -11.14
CA MET A 190 -14.93 11.74 -12.08
C MET A 190 -15.06 10.42 -12.84
N LYS A 191 -14.63 10.39 -14.10
CA LYS A 191 -14.46 9.15 -14.87
C LYS A 191 -13.54 8.17 -14.15
N LYS A 192 -13.66 6.88 -14.50
CA LYS A 192 -12.84 5.82 -13.91
C LYS A 192 -11.35 6.05 -14.16
N ASP A 193 -10.98 6.29 -15.42
CA ASP A 193 -9.57 6.49 -15.84
C ASP A 193 -9.15 7.95 -15.66
N VAL A 194 -8.23 8.17 -14.74
CA VAL A 194 -7.71 9.47 -14.32
C VAL A 194 -6.18 9.43 -14.29
N TYR A 195 -5.59 10.55 -13.88
CA TYR A 195 -4.17 10.68 -13.61
C TYR A 195 -3.96 11.08 -12.17
N ILE A 196 -3.00 10.47 -11.50
CA ILE A 196 -2.59 10.79 -10.14
C ILE A 196 -1.10 11.13 -10.12
N GLY A 197 -0.71 12.11 -9.32
CA GLY A 197 0.67 12.53 -9.28
C GLY A 197 0.98 13.76 -8.45
N MET A 198 2.23 14.20 -8.56
CA MET A 198 2.79 15.36 -7.89
C MET A 198 2.83 16.55 -8.83
N TYR A 199 2.62 17.74 -8.30
CA TYR A 199 2.60 18.95 -9.11
C TYR A 199 3.25 20.14 -8.39
N VAL A 200 3.63 21.14 -9.18
CA VAL A 200 4.08 22.46 -8.69
C VAL A 200 3.50 23.58 -9.56
N THR A 201 2.98 24.62 -8.91
CA THR A 201 2.61 25.89 -9.56
C THR A 201 3.13 27.07 -8.75
N PRO A 202 3.87 28.00 -9.38
CA PRO A 202 4.49 29.11 -8.67
C PRO A 202 3.54 30.28 -8.44
N LEU A 203 2.40 30.34 -9.15
CA LEU A 203 1.55 31.53 -9.27
C LEU A 203 2.34 32.75 -9.78
N GLU A 204 3.35 32.50 -10.60
CA GLU A 204 4.25 33.47 -11.22
C GLU A 204 4.46 33.03 -12.67
N LYS A 205 3.70 33.59 -13.62
CA LYS A 205 3.66 33.12 -15.02
C LYS A 205 5.04 32.93 -15.69
N ASP A 206 6.02 33.77 -15.37
CA ASP A 206 7.33 33.80 -16.04
C ASP A 206 8.48 33.20 -15.20
N LYS A 207 8.18 32.50 -14.10
CA LYS A 207 9.19 31.95 -13.18
C LYS A 207 9.00 30.45 -12.98
N LEU A 208 10.11 29.71 -12.99
CA LEU A 208 10.12 28.31 -12.56
C LEU A 208 10.32 28.25 -11.05
N ARG A 209 9.54 27.40 -10.38
CA ARG A 209 9.76 27.02 -8.98
C ARG A 209 9.92 25.52 -8.87
N THR A 210 10.70 25.13 -7.89
CA THR A 210 11.15 23.77 -7.64
C THR A 210 10.46 23.19 -6.42
N ALA A 211 9.87 22.02 -6.59
CA ALA A 211 9.38 21.17 -5.50
C ALA A 211 10.14 19.83 -5.52
N ILE A 212 10.51 19.35 -4.33
CA ILE A 212 11.24 18.10 -4.14
C ILE A 212 10.40 17.18 -3.26
N PHE A 213 10.13 15.97 -3.78
CA PHE A 213 9.34 14.95 -3.12
C PHE A 213 10.15 13.67 -2.94
N ASP A 214 9.96 12.99 -1.81
CA ASP A 214 10.42 11.63 -1.59
C ASP A 214 9.32 10.79 -0.94
N ASN A 215 9.60 9.50 -0.67
CA ASN A 215 8.63 8.53 -0.15
C ASN A 215 7.31 8.55 -0.94
N VAL A 216 7.43 8.52 -2.27
CA VAL A 216 6.31 8.56 -3.20
C VAL A 216 5.72 7.17 -3.32
N GLU A 217 4.60 6.95 -2.65
CA GLU A 217 3.89 5.68 -2.63
C GLU A 217 2.52 5.81 -3.27
N PHE A 218 2.15 4.81 -4.06
CA PHE A 218 0.83 4.70 -4.66
C PHE A 218 0.29 3.29 -4.44
N LYS A 219 -0.96 3.21 -3.99
CA LYS A 219 -1.68 1.97 -3.78
C LYS A 219 -3.03 2.03 -4.49
N GLU A 220 -3.21 1.17 -5.48
CA GLU A 220 -4.50 0.95 -6.11
C GLU A 220 -5.35 0.06 -5.20
N TYR A 221 -6.58 0.48 -4.96
CA TYR A 221 -7.62 -0.39 -4.41
C TYR A 221 -8.23 -1.13 -5.60
N GLY A 222 -8.32 -2.46 -5.53
CA GLY A 222 -8.68 -3.29 -6.68
C GLY A 222 -9.91 -2.77 -7.44
N THR A 223 -9.80 -2.68 -8.77
CA THR A 223 -10.86 -2.14 -9.63
C THR A 223 -11.48 -3.17 -10.55
N TYR A 224 -12.81 -3.10 -10.67
CA TYR A 224 -13.63 -3.91 -11.56
C TYR A 224 -13.23 -3.71 -13.03
N LYS A 225 -12.85 -4.78 -13.76
CA LYS A 225 -12.60 -4.71 -15.21
C LYS A 225 -13.78 -5.26 -16.00
N LYS A 226 -14.27 -4.46 -16.95
CA LYS A 226 -15.20 -4.88 -18.01
C LYS A 226 -14.35 -5.42 -19.16
N GLN A 227 -14.52 -6.70 -19.50
CA GLN A 227 -14.21 -7.19 -20.84
C GLN A 227 -15.52 -7.60 -21.52
N SER A 228 -15.52 -7.46 -22.84
CA SER A 228 -16.63 -7.61 -23.78
C SER A 228 -17.67 -8.67 -23.39
N ASN A 229 -18.94 -8.30 -23.56
CA ASN A 229 -20.16 -9.11 -23.53
C ASN A 229 -20.06 -10.41 -22.71
N GLU A 230 -20.62 -10.32 -21.49
CA GLU A 230 -20.80 -11.38 -20.50
C GLU A 230 -19.59 -11.60 -19.58
N THR A 231 -19.79 -11.28 -18.29
CA THR A 231 -18.93 -11.50 -17.09
C THR A 231 -18.28 -10.23 -16.52
N TYR A 232 -18.63 -9.90 -15.27
CA TYR A 232 -17.82 -9.03 -14.39
C TYR A 232 -16.86 -9.92 -13.60
N LEU A 233 -15.56 -9.66 -13.71
CA LEU A 233 -14.52 -10.41 -13.00
C LEU A 233 -14.24 -9.74 -11.65
N PHE A 234 -14.37 -10.49 -10.56
CA PHE A 234 -13.64 -10.21 -9.33
C PHE A 234 -12.24 -10.80 -9.48
N GLU A 235 -11.20 -9.99 -9.29
CA GLU A 235 -9.81 -10.44 -9.24
C GLU A 235 -9.24 -10.08 -7.87
N LEU A 236 -9.15 -11.08 -6.99
CA LEU A 236 -8.23 -11.10 -5.86
C LEU A 236 -7.17 -12.16 -6.22
N ASP A 237 -5.89 -11.79 -6.23
CA ASP A 237 -4.77 -12.72 -6.42
C ASP A 237 -4.87 -13.71 -7.61
N LYS A 238 -5.14 -13.20 -8.82
CA LYS A 238 -5.06 -13.96 -10.08
C LYS A 238 -5.94 -15.22 -10.15
N LYS A 239 -7.04 -15.32 -9.40
CA LYS A 239 -8.00 -16.43 -9.53
C LYS A 239 -9.41 -15.96 -9.85
N THR A 240 -9.93 -16.47 -10.97
CA THR A 240 -11.24 -16.20 -11.53
C THR A 240 -12.36 -16.93 -10.77
N ILE A 241 -13.42 -16.21 -10.39
CA ILE A 241 -14.72 -16.79 -9.99
C ILE A 241 -15.79 -16.28 -10.96
N LYS A 242 -16.58 -17.18 -11.54
CA LYS A 242 -17.70 -16.88 -12.44
C LYS A 242 -19.01 -17.03 -11.68
N TYR A 243 -19.99 -16.11 -11.85
CA TYR A 243 -21.39 -16.48 -11.67
C TYR A 243 -22.41 -15.59 -12.40
N ASP A 244 -23.60 -16.19 -12.57
CA ASP A 244 -24.64 -16.02 -13.58
C ASP A 244 -25.88 -15.29 -13.04
N LYS A 245 -26.47 -14.42 -13.89
CA LYS A 245 -27.78 -13.71 -13.85
C LYS A 245 -28.12 -12.74 -12.70
N GLY A 246 -28.43 -11.49 -13.07
CA GLY A 246 -29.19 -10.57 -12.19
C GLY A 246 -29.12 -9.05 -12.42
N LEU A 247 -28.56 -8.52 -13.51
CA LEU A 247 -28.42 -7.05 -13.68
C LEU A 247 -29.55 -6.42 -14.51
N ASN A 248 -30.02 -5.24 -14.08
CA ASN A 248 -30.93 -4.40 -14.88
C ASN A 248 -30.15 -3.65 -16.00
N LYS A 249 -30.88 -3.05 -16.95
CA LYS A 249 -30.33 -2.40 -18.16
C LYS A 249 -29.41 -1.19 -17.92
N LYS A 250 -29.22 -0.74 -16.67
CA LYS A 250 -28.38 0.42 -16.31
C LYS A 250 -27.07 0.06 -15.60
N GLY A 251 -26.81 -1.22 -15.32
CA GLY A 251 -25.53 -1.65 -14.73
C GLY A 251 -25.34 -1.23 -13.26
N GLU A 252 -26.43 -0.87 -12.58
CA GLU A 252 -26.46 -0.66 -11.14
C GLU A 252 -26.68 -2.00 -10.44
N TRP A 253 -26.01 -2.22 -9.30
CA TRP A 253 -26.49 -3.20 -8.32
C TRP A 253 -27.77 -2.66 -7.68
N THR A 254 -28.88 -2.77 -8.39
CA THR A 254 -30.12 -3.10 -7.72
C THR A 254 -30.26 -4.61 -7.84
N TYR A 255 -29.78 -5.35 -6.83
CA TYR A 255 -30.61 -6.50 -6.45
C TYR A 255 -31.77 -5.91 -5.68
N GLN A 256 -32.77 -5.44 -6.43
CA GLN A 256 -34.08 -5.23 -5.86
C GLN A 256 -34.58 -6.63 -5.56
N LEU A 257 -34.54 -7.04 -4.30
CA LEU A 257 -35.49 -8.03 -3.84
C LEU A 257 -36.86 -7.39 -3.99
N GLN A 258 -37.50 -7.57 -5.16
CA GLN A 258 -38.92 -7.30 -5.32
C GLN A 258 -39.70 -8.40 -4.59
N GLY A 259 -39.65 -8.37 -3.26
CA GLY A 259 -40.81 -8.75 -2.48
C GLY A 259 -41.83 -7.64 -2.67
N ASN A 260 -42.71 -7.78 -3.67
CA ASN A 260 -43.84 -6.89 -3.80
C ASN A 260 -44.57 -6.85 -2.45
N MET A 261 -44.87 -5.64 -1.98
CA MET A 261 -45.49 -5.39 -0.69
C MET A 261 -46.76 -6.22 -0.53
N GLY A 262 -46.74 -7.17 0.39
CA GLY A 262 -47.90 -8.00 0.65
C GLY A 262 -47.60 -9.18 1.56
N SER A 263 -47.80 -8.97 2.86
CA SER A 263 -47.88 -9.97 3.93
C SER A 263 -46.60 -10.30 4.71
N PRO A 264 -46.64 -10.31 6.06
CA PRO A 264 -45.55 -10.81 6.89
C PRO A 264 -45.31 -12.31 6.65
N GLY A 265 -44.05 -12.70 6.38
CA GLY A 265 -43.58 -14.07 6.62
C GLY A 265 -43.39 -15.04 5.44
N THR A 266 -43.35 -14.62 4.16
CA THR A 266 -43.36 -15.60 3.04
C THR A 266 -42.16 -15.60 2.07
N ASN A 267 -41.27 -14.61 2.03
CA ASN A 267 -40.10 -14.61 1.12
C ASN A 267 -38.76 -14.69 1.87
N ARG A 268 -38.19 -15.90 1.98
CA ARG A 268 -36.83 -16.15 2.52
C ARG A 268 -35.77 -16.03 1.43
N GLU A 269 -35.71 -14.87 0.79
CA GLU A 269 -34.72 -14.62 -0.26
C GLU A 269 -33.31 -14.75 0.29
N SER A 270 -32.44 -15.36 -0.51
CA SER A 270 -31.06 -15.62 -0.11
C SER A 270 -30.07 -15.19 -1.18
N LEU A 271 -28.95 -14.64 -0.73
CA LEU A 271 -27.75 -14.39 -1.53
C LEU A 271 -26.73 -15.48 -1.22
N SER A 272 -26.01 -15.96 -2.24
CA SER A 272 -24.88 -16.89 -2.06
C SER A 272 -23.68 -16.41 -2.85
N VAL A 273 -22.50 -16.37 -2.22
CA VAL A 273 -21.24 -15.91 -2.80
C VAL A 273 -20.11 -16.83 -2.36
N ASP A 274 -19.32 -17.32 -3.30
CA ASP A 274 -18.07 -18.00 -2.98
C ASP A 274 -16.96 -16.98 -2.74
N PHE A 275 -16.15 -17.19 -1.71
CA PHE A 275 -15.00 -16.36 -1.40
C PHE A 275 -13.79 -17.19 -0.98
N TYR A 276 -12.60 -16.61 -1.07
CA TYR A 276 -11.38 -17.21 -0.54
C TYR A 276 -10.85 -16.33 0.59
N GLY A 277 -10.48 -16.97 1.70
CA GLY A 277 -9.83 -16.30 2.81
C GLY A 277 -10.30 -16.79 4.16
N SER A 278 -9.47 -16.56 5.16
CA SER A 278 -9.72 -16.73 6.59
C SER A 278 -10.77 -15.79 7.21
N GLY A 279 -11.27 -14.80 6.49
CA GLY A 279 -12.27 -13.89 7.00
C GLY A 279 -13.06 -13.19 5.92
N ILE A 280 -14.20 -12.65 6.32
CA ILE A 280 -15.10 -11.87 5.48
C ILE A 280 -15.70 -10.71 6.27
N LYS A 281 -15.80 -9.55 5.63
CA LYS A 281 -16.49 -8.35 6.07
C LYS A 281 -17.51 -7.97 5.03
N ILE A 282 -18.73 -7.70 5.48
CA ILE A 282 -19.87 -7.35 4.63
C ILE A 282 -20.19 -5.89 4.87
N LEU A 283 -20.29 -5.14 3.79
CA LEU A 283 -20.67 -3.75 3.79
C LEU A 283 -22.10 -3.58 3.32
N GLY A 284 -22.80 -2.64 3.92
CA GLY A 284 -24.13 -2.24 3.49
C GLY A 284 -24.53 -0.87 4.01
N MET A 285 -25.64 -0.37 3.49
CA MET A 285 -26.22 0.89 3.90
C MET A 285 -27.21 0.67 5.05
N LEU A 286 -27.06 1.48 6.10
CA LEU A 286 -27.97 1.47 7.24
C LEU A 286 -29.15 2.39 6.98
N ARG A 287 -30.35 1.91 7.30
CA ARG A 287 -31.61 2.65 7.19
C ARG A 287 -32.47 2.35 8.41
N GLU A 288 -33.32 3.30 8.82
CA GLU A 288 -34.20 3.07 9.97
C GLU A 288 -35.17 1.90 9.71
N TRP A 289 -35.58 1.75 8.45
CA TRP A 289 -36.41 0.64 7.94
C TRP A 289 -35.59 -0.57 7.44
N GLY A 290 -34.27 -0.58 7.63
CA GLY A 290 -33.40 -1.63 7.14
C GLY A 290 -33.64 -2.99 7.81
N GLY A 291 -33.64 -4.05 7.01
CA GLY A 291 -33.86 -5.41 7.49
C GLY A 291 -32.64 -6.04 8.16
N ALA A 292 -32.64 -7.37 8.27
CA ALA A 292 -31.45 -8.13 8.66
C ALA A 292 -31.45 -9.51 8.00
N MET A 293 -30.25 -10.00 7.70
CA MET A 293 -30.04 -11.32 7.11
C MET A 293 -29.31 -12.24 8.08
N THR A 294 -29.73 -13.50 8.18
CA THR A 294 -28.92 -14.55 8.81
C THR A 294 -27.76 -14.89 7.88
N VAL A 295 -26.54 -14.96 8.43
CA VAL A 295 -25.32 -15.26 7.70
C VAL A 295 -24.89 -16.69 7.97
N TYR A 296 -24.64 -17.43 6.90
CA TYR A 296 -24.10 -18.78 6.88
C TYR A 296 -22.77 -18.77 6.11
N ILE A 297 -21.80 -19.55 6.56
CA ILE A 297 -20.56 -19.81 5.84
C ILE A 297 -20.36 -21.31 5.82
N ASP A 298 -20.19 -21.90 4.64
CA ASP A 298 -20.15 -23.35 4.42
C ASP A 298 -21.35 -24.07 5.06
N ASP A 299 -22.55 -23.50 4.83
CA ASP A 299 -23.83 -23.93 5.42
C ASP A 299 -23.94 -23.88 6.95
N VAL A 300 -22.91 -23.41 7.65
CA VAL A 300 -22.93 -23.19 9.10
C VAL A 300 -23.40 -21.77 9.39
N LYS A 301 -24.44 -21.62 10.22
CA LYS A 301 -24.89 -20.30 10.68
C LYS A 301 -23.81 -19.64 11.53
N VAL A 302 -23.26 -18.52 11.06
CA VAL A 302 -22.17 -17.77 11.72
C VAL A 302 -22.61 -16.46 12.35
N GLY A 303 -23.80 -15.95 12.03
CA GLY A 303 -24.34 -14.76 12.69
C GLY A 303 -25.47 -14.07 11.94
N ARG A 304 -25.56 -12.74 12.10
CA ARG A 304 -26.61 -11.91 11.52
C ARG A 304 -26.01 -10.59 11.04
N ALA A 305 -26.25 -10.25 9.78
CA ALA A 305 -25.93 -8.94 9.20
C ALA A 305 -27.11 -7.99 9.43
N LYS A 306 -26.86 -6.84 10.07
CA LYS A 306 -27.91 -5.89 10.45
C LYS A 306 -27.84 -4.64 9.58
N PHE A 307 -28.95 -4.33 8.91
CA PHE A 307 -29.09 -3.15 8.05
C PHE A 307 -30.01 -2.08 8.67
N SER A 308 -30.67 -2.41 9.78
CA SER A 308 -31.41 -1.44 10.61
C SER A 308 -30.46 -0.61 11.47
N GLY A 309 -30.58 0.71 11.40
CA GLY A 309 -29.83 1.63 12.24
C GLY A 309 -30.08 3.09 11.86
N ALA A 310 -29.39 4.00 12.55
CA ALA A 310 -29.33 5.40 12.14
C ALA A 310 -28.87 5.48 10.68
N GLU A 311 -29.56 6.29 9.87
CA GLU A 311 -29.35 6.30 8.43
C GLU A 311 -27.90 6.63 8.08
N SER A 312 -27.24 5.75 7.32
CA SER A 312 -25.93 6.08 6.78
C SER A 312 -26.10 7.12 5.67
N PRO A 313 -25.24 8.14 5.58
CA PRO A 313 -25.26 9.07 4.45
C PRO A 313 -25.18 8.30 3.12
N GLU A 314 -25.85 8.77 2.07
CA GLU A 314 -25.81 8.10 0.76
C GLU A 314 -24.37 7.89 0.30
N GLY A 315 -24.01 6.64 -0.05
CA GLY A 315 -22.66 6.25 -0.45
C GLY A 315 -21.66 6.02 0.70
N ASN A 316 -22.08 6.03 1.97
CA ASN A 316 -21.27 5.55 3.09
C ASN A 316 -21.59 4.09 3.41
N ASN A 317 -20.67 3.22 3.02
CA ASN A 317 -20.68 1.79 3.29
C ASN A 317 -20.42 1.53 4.78
N MET A 318 -21.41 1.00 5.50
CA MET A 318 -21.26 0.59 6.90
C MET A 318 -20.92 -0.88 6.98
N VAL A 319 -20.10 -1.25 7.96
CA VAL A 319 -19.91 -2.66 8.30
C VAL A 319 -21.19 -3.20 8.91
N VAL A 320 -21.79 -4.18 8.25
CA VAL A 320 -23.03 -4.83 8.72
C VAL A 320 -22.78 -6.23 9.28
N PHE A 321 -21.64 -6.85 8.95
CA PHE A 321 -21.19 -8.15 9.49
C PHE A 321 -19.69 -8.35 9.27
N GLU A 322 -19.02 -9.04 10.20
CA GLU A 322 -17.61 -9.43 10.09
C GLU A 322 -17.37 -10.81 10.72
N LYS A 323 -16.44 -11.57 10.15
CA LYS A 323 -15.98 -12.88 10.63
C LYS A 323 -14.51 -13.06 10.23
N TYR A 324 -13.64 -13.50 11.14
CA TYR A 324 -12.17 -13.48 10.93
C TYR A 324 -11.44 -14.80 11.27
N ASP A 325 -12.19 -15.80 11.72
CA ASP A 325 -11.71 -17.07 12.27
C ASP A 325 -12.02 -18.28 11.36
N LEU A 326 -12.03 -18.05 10.05
CA LEU A 326 -12.23 -19.10 9.05
C LEU A 326 -10.89 -19.75 8.67
N GLN A 327 -10.96 -20.92 8.04
CA GLN A 327 -9.79 -21.53 7.43
C GLN A 327 -9.39 -20.73 6.18
N ASP A 328 -8.11 -20.65 5.82
CA ASP A 328 -7.73 -19.92 4.59
C ASP A 328 -7.95 -20.78 3.34
N LYS A 329 -9.21 -20.89 2.95
CA LYS A 329 -9.63 -21.72 1.81
C LYS A 329 -10.82 -21.09 1.10
N LYS A 330 -11.33 -21.82 0.10
CA LYS A 330 -12.63 -21.49 -0.49
C LYS A 330 -13.73 -21.71 0.55
N HIS A 331 -14.61 -20.73 0.65
CA HIS A 331 -15.82 -20.75 1.46
C HIS A 331 -17.03 -20.35 0.61
N THR A 332 -18.22 -20.74 1.06
CA THR A 332 -19.48 -20.27 0.50
C THR A 332 -20.24 -19.46 1.56
N LEU A 333 -20.31 -18.15 1.37
CA LEU A 333 -21.20 -17.26 2.10
C LEU A 333 -22.63 -17.49 1.60
N LYS A 334 -23.59 -17.67 2.50
CA LYS A 334 -25.02 -17.61 2.21
C LYS A 334 -25.69 -16.68 3.20
N MET A 335 -26.44 -15.70 2.72
CA MET A 335 -27.21 -14.77 3.54
C MET A 335 -28.69 -15.00 3.27
N VAL A 336 -29.50 -15.17 4.31
CA VAL A 336 -30.95 -15.44 4.20
C VAL A 336 -31.73 -14.35 4.93
N SER A 337 -32.67 -13.70 4.25
CA SER A 337 -33.51 -12.66 4.85
C SER A 337 -34.38 -13.22 5.99
N ASN A 338 -34.46 -12.50 7.11
CA ASN A 338 -35.21 -12.91 8.30
C ASN A 338 -36.58 -12.23 8.46
N ASN A 339 -36.81 -11.05 7.83
CA ASN A 339 -38.10 -10.36 7.68
C ASN A 339 -37.94 -8.97 7.02
N ALA A 340 -39.09 -8.36 6.67
CA ALA A 340 -39.27 -7.21 5.78
C ALA A 340 -38.51 -5.93 6.18
N GLY A 341 -37.66 -5.49 5.26
CA GLY A 341 -36.96 -4.22 5.23
C GLY A 341 -36.06 -4.24 4.01
N TRP A 342 -35.90 -3.12 3.32
CA TRP A 342 -35.01 -3.07 2.17
C TRP A 342 -33.57 -3.25 2.64
N ILE A 343 -32.80 -4.05 1.90
CA ILE A 343 -31.42 -4.40 2.24
C ILE A 343 -30.53 -3.93 1.09
N TYR A 344 -29.53 -3.13 1.43
CA TYR A 344 -28.52 -2.64 0.50
C TYR A 344 -27.18 -3.24 0.93
N ILE A 345 -26.65 -4.16 0.13
CA ILE A 345 -25.31 -4.72 0.29
C ILE A 345 -24.41 -3.99 -0.70
N ASP A 346 -23.41 -3.28 -0.17
CA ASP A 346 -22.50 -2.46 -0.98
C ASP A 346 -21.27 -3.26 -1.43
N GLY A 347 -20.88 -4.29 -0.67
CA GLY A 347 -19.76 -5.14 -1.05
C GLY A 347 -19.26 -6.07 0.05
N PHE A 348 -18.17 -6.76 -0.27
CA PHE A 348 -17.50 -7.72 0.61
C PHE A 348 -15.99 -7.46 0.59
N TYR A 349 -15.34 -7.55 1.75
CA TYR A 349 -13.89 -7.72 1.86
C TYR A 349 -13.59 -9.10 2.39
N THR A 350 -12.57 -9.76 1.86
CA THR A 350 -12.04 -10.99 2.44
C THR A 350 -10.69 -10.72 3.09
N TYR A 351 -10.36 -11.54 4.06
CA TYR A 351 -9.09 -11.51 4.76
C TYR A 351 -8.39 -12.83 4.55
N SER A 352 -7.15 -12.79 4.10
CA SER A 352 -6.28 -13.96 4.18
C SER A 352 -5.38 -13.80 5.40
N ASN A 353 -5.28 -14.87 6.19
CA ASN A 353 -4.26 -14.96 7.22
C ASN A 353 -2.97 -15.55 6.63
N MET A 354 -2.92 -15.87 5.35
CA MET A 354 -1.71 -16.31 4.68
C MET A 354 -0.91 -15.09 4.22
N VAL A 355 0.39 -15.14 4.45
CA VAL A 355 1.35 -14.17 3.96
C VAL A 355 2.44 -14.88 3.18
N THR A 356 2.90 -14.24 2.12
CA THR A 356 4.08 -14.68 1.38
C THR A 356 5.31 -14.12 2.07
N ALA A 357 6.05 -14.98 2.77
CA ALA A 357 7.38 -14.71 3.29
C ALA A 357 8.44 -15.29 2.35
N LYS A 358 9.71 -14.95 2.58
CA LYS A 358 10.85 -15.52 1.84
C LYS A 358 11.79 -16.25 2.79
N ILE A 359 12.45 -17.27 2.30
CA ILE A 359 13.62 -17.81 2.99
C ILE A 359 14.81 -16.91 2.65
N PRO A 360 15.52 -16.30 3.62
CA PRO A 360 16.65 -15.43 3.35
C PRO A 360 17.72 -16.14 2.52
N SER A 361 18.22 -15.47 1.48
CA SER A 361 19.37 -15.92 0.68
C SER A 361 20.72 -15.54 1.30
N TYR A 362 20.71 -14.63 2.27
CA TYR A 362 21.88 -14.18 3.01
C TYR A 362 22.10 -15.00 4.29
N LYS A 363 23.29 -14.86 4.88
CA LYS A 363 23.67 -15.59 6.09
C LYS A 363 22.81 -15.14 7.27
N THR A 364 22.33 -16.08 8.06
CA THR A 364 21.58 -15.80 9.29
C THR A 364 22.19 -16.53 10.46
N ALA A 365 22.22 -15.88 11.62
CA ALA A 365 22.72 -16.46 12.86
C ALA A 365 21.83 -16.12 14.04
N ILE A 366 21.65 -17.10 14.94
CA ILE A 366 20.83 -16.99 16.14
C ILE A 366 21.69 -17.42 17.32
N ALA A 367 21.82 -16.56 18.33
CA ALA A 367 22.65 -16.80 19.52
C ALA A 367 24.10 -17.21 19.17
N GLY A 368 24.65 -16.67 18.08
CA GLY A 368 25.98 -17.00 17.57
C GLY A 368 26.07 -18.27 16.71
N ILE A 369 24.96 -18.98 16.49
CA ILE A 369 24.91 -20.20 15.68
C ILE A 369 24.39 -19.87 14.29
N ASN A 370 25.16 -20.21 13.25
CA ASN A 370 24.75 -20.05 11.86
C ASN A 370 23.58 -20.98 11.52
N ILE A 371 22.56 -20.45 10.85
CA ILE A 371 21.41 -21.21 10.41
C ILE A 371 21.56 -21.51 8.91
N ASP A 372 21.73 -22.80 8.60
CA ASP A 372 21.63 -23.29 7.23
C ASP A 372 20.15 -23.39 6.85
N ASN A 373 19.59 -22.27 6.36
CA ASN A 373 18.18 -22.16 5.98
C ASN A 373 17.76 -23.16 4.88
N ALA A 374 18.71 -23.74 4.14
CA ALA A 374 18.39 -24.77 3.16
C ALA A 374 18.05 -26.13 3.81
N LYS A 375 18.54 -26.39 5.03
CA LYS A 375 18.39 -27.67 5.73
C LYS A 375 17.59 -27.58 7.01
N ALA A 376 17.44 -26.38 7.56
CA ALA A 376 16.68 -26.14 8.78
C ALA A 376 15.19 -26.48 8.57
N LYS A 377 14.65 -27.33 9.44
CA LYS A 377 13.20 -27.64 9.51
C LYS A 377 12.36 -26.38 9.76
N TYR A 378 12.93 -25.46 10.53
CA TYR A 378 12.38 -24.15 10.85
C TYR A 378 13.41 -23.10 10.40
N PRO A 379 13.46 -22.76 9.09
CA PRO A 379 14.38 -21.76 8.57
C PRO A 379 13.98 -20.38 9.06
N VAL A 380 14.92 -19.44 9.09
CA VAL A 380 14.58 -18.01 9.26
C VAL A 380 13.71 -17.55 8.09
N LEU A 381 12.82 -16.59 8.32
CA LEU A 381 11.95 -16.00 7.30
C LEU A 381 12.21 -14.49 7.15
N ASP A 382 11.96 -13.97 5.96
CA ASP A 382 11.87 -12.54 5.65
C ASP A 382 10.42 -12.22 5.27
N TYR A 383 9.81 -11.28 5.98
CA TYR A 383 8.50 -10.75 5.64
C TYR A 383 8.51 -9.23 5.78
N LYS A 384 8.12 -8.51 4.72
CA LYS A 384 8.20 -7.04 4.62
C LYS A 384 9.57 -6.50 5.06
N GLU A 385 10.64 -7.10 4.54
CA GLU A 385 12.03 -6.71 4.83
C GLU A 385 12.45 -6.84 6.32
N THR A 386 11.63 -7.50 7.13
CA THR A 386 11.94 -7.81 8.52
C THR A 386 12.22 -9.30 8.67
N VAL A 387 13.26 -9.61 9.43
CA VAL A 387 13.64 -10.98 9.76
C VAL A 387 12.72 -11.55 10.83
N TYR A 388 12.32 -12.80 10.66
CA TYR A 388 11.44 -13.55 11.54
C TYR A 388 12.14 -14.80 12.04
N ILE A 389 12.19 -14.96 13.36
CA ILE A 389 12.94 -16.05 14.02
C ILE A 389 11.97 -17.08 14.60
N PRO A 390 12.18 -18.38 14.36
CA PRO A 390 11.33 -19.42 14.92
C PRO A 390 11.45 -19.46 16.44
N ALA A 391 10.32 -19.33 17.12
CA ALA A 391 10.20 -19.34 18.58
C ALA A 391 10.10 -20.75 19.15
N THR A 392 11.00 -21.65 18.73
CA THR A 392 11.11 -22.98 19.33
C THR A 392 11.67 -22.88 20.74
N GLN A 393 11.42 -23.91 21.55
CA GLN A 393 11.88 -23.93 22.94
C GLN A 393 13.40 -23.73 23.07
N ASP A 394 14.19 -24.37 22.20
CA ASP A 394 15.65 -24.29 22.27
C ASP A 394 16.19 -22.94 21.78
N ILE A 395 15.60 -22.37 20.72
CA ILE A 395 15.98 -21.04 20.24
C ILE A 395 15.65 -19.97 21.28
N CYS A 396 14.43 -20.00 21.84
CA CYS A 396 14.05 -19.07 22.89
C CYS A 396 14.96 -19.19 24.11
N LYS A 397 15.27 -20.41 24.58
CA LYS A 397 16.23 -20.60 25.68
C LYS A 397 17.61 -20.02 25.36
N ALA A 398 18.14 -20.25 24.16
CA ALA A 398 19.42 -19.71 23.72
C ALA A 398 19.45 -18.17 23.68
N LEU A 399 18.30 -17.56 23.40
CA LEU A 399 18.10 -16.11 23.42
C LEU A 399 17.72 -15.54 24.80
N GLY A 400 17.64 -16.36 25.85
CA GLY A 400 17.26 -15.91 27.20
C GLY A 400 15.77 -15.63 27.35
N LEU A 401 14.93 -16.29 26.55
CA LEU A 401 13.48 -16.16 26.54
C LEU A 401 12.82 -17.45 27.04
N SER A 402 11.69 -17.30 27.73
CA SER A 402 10.73 -18.39 27.92
C SER A 402 9.69 -18.36 26.80
N THR A 403 9.30 -19.53 26.32
CA THR A 403 8.22 -19.71 25.34
C THR A 403 7.31 -20.83 25.79
N ALA A 404 6.01 -20.66 25.58
CA ALA A 404 5.01 -21.70 25.82
C ALA A 404 3.84 -21.56 24.85
N PHE A 405 3.23 -22.69 24.51
CA PHE A 405 1.98 -22.74 23.78
C PHE A 405 0.96 -23.53 24.59
N ASP A 406 -0.19 -22.94 24.82
CA ASP A 406 -1.34 -23.57 25.45
C ASP A 406 -2.54 -23.47 24.50
N SER A 407 -3.32 -24.55 24.37
CA SER A 407 -4.41 -24.61 23.40
C SER A 407 -5.55 -23.61 23.69
N LYS A 408 -5.65 -23.11 24.92
CA LYS A 408 -6.67 -22.12 25.34
C LYS A 408 -6.09 -20.72 25.48
N LYS A 409 -4.88 -20.58 26.03
CA LYS A 409 -4.22 -19.30 26.29
C LYS A 409 -3.36 -18.81 25.12
N GLY A 410 -3.12 -19.65 24.13
CA GLY A 410 -2.36 -19.34 22.93
C GLY A 410 -0.84 -19.38 23.13
N PHE A 411 -0.13 -18.62 22.31
CA PHE A 411 1.31 -18.50 22.32
C PHE A 411 1.77 -17.43 23.30
N SER A 412 2.83 -17.72 24.05
CA SER A 412 3.47 -16.77 24.96
C SER A 412 4.97 -16.78 24.77
N VAL A 413 5.57 -15.59 24.76
CA VAL A 413 7.02 -15.41 24.84
C VAL A 413 7.34 -14.28 25.83
N ALA A 414 8.35 -14.47 26.65
CA ALA A 414 8.74 -13.49 27.65
C ALA A 414 10.25 -13.55 27.93
N VAL A 415 10.80 -12.44 28.41
CA VAL A 415 12.17 -12.39 28.91
C VAL A 415 12.31 -13.27 30.15
N ASN A 416 13.30 -14.16 30.15
CA ASN A 416 13.64 -14.96 31.32
C ASN A 416 15.05 -14.64 31.79
N SER A 417 15.17 -13.68 32.71
CA SER A 417 16.44 -13.21 33.24
C SER A 417 17.26 -14.31 33.96
N LYS A 418 16.58 -15.34 34.47
CA LYS A 418 17.21 -16.48 35.17
C LYS A 418 17.66 -17.59 34.21
N GLN A 419 17.27 -17.53 32.94
CA GLN A 419 17.65 -18.54 31.95
C GLN A 419 19.16 -18.47 31.71
N GLN A 420 19.87 -19.58 31.87
CA GLN A 420 21.27 -19.67 31.48
C GLN A 420 21.39 -19.76 29.95
N LYS A 421 22.46 -19.19 29.40
CA LYS A 421 22.79 -19.34 27.98
C LYS A 421 22.92 -20.83 27.67
N ALA A 422 22.17 -21.29 26.69
CA ALA A 422 22.20 -22.67 26.24
C ALA A 422 22.61 -22.71 24.77
N ASP A 423 23.51 -23.63 24.44
CA ASP A 423 23.74 -23.97 23.04
C ASP A 423 22.52 -24.72 22.51
N PHE A 424 22.24 -24.56 21.22
CA PHE A 424 21.20 -25.33 20.56
C PHE A 424 21.69 -25.84 19.20
N LYS A 425 21.03 -26.88 18.70
CA LYS A 425 21.23 -27.38 17.35
C LYS A 425 19.97 -27.13 16.55
N PRO A 426 20.02 -26.33 15.45
CA PRO A 426 18.84 -26.11 14.63
C PRO A 426 18.29 -27.44 14.14
N ALA A 427 16.98 -27.66 14.32
CA ALA A 427 16.33 -28.87 13.83
C ALA A 427 16.52 -28.97 12.30
N GLN A 428 16.96 -30.13 11.82
CA GLN A 428 17.25 -30.39 10.41
C GLN A 428 16.08 -31.11 9.72
N GLY A 429 16.15 -31.26 8.40
CA GLY A 429 15.14 -31.94 7.59
C GLY A 429 14.15 -30.99 6.91
N GLY A 430 14.50 -29.70 6.81
CA GLY A 430 13.79 -28.76 5.95
C GLY A 430 14.12 -28.98 4.48
N THR A 431 13.21 -28.53 3.62
CA THR A 431 13.33 -28.56 2.15
C THR A 431 13.33 -27.16 1.54
N GLY A 432 13.52 -26.14 2.38
CA GLY A 432 13.49 -24.74 2.00
C GLY A 432 14.61 -24.39 1.02
N LYS A 433 14.32 -23.57 0.01
CA LYS A 433 15.33 -23.05 -0.91
C LYS A 433 15.62 -21.59 -0.55
N PRO A 434 16.86 -21.20 -0.21
CA PRO A 434 17.18 -19.79 0.01
C PRO A 434 16.78 -18.92 -1.19
N GLY A 435 16.12 -17.79 -0.92
CA GLY A 435 15.53 -16.89 -1.90
C GLY A 435 14.13 -17.28 -2.40
N SER A 436 13.61 -18.47 -2.05
CA SER A 436 12.27 -18.88 -2.45
C SER A 436 11.19 -18.28 -1.54
N ASP A 437 10.03 -18.03 -2.15
CA ASP A 437 8.82 -17.68 -1.43
C ASP A 437 8.30 -18.90 -0.64
N VAL A 438 7.76 -18.66 0.54
CA VAL A 438 7.04 -19.62 1.36
C VAL A 438 5.76 -18.99 1.90
N GLN A 439 4.76 -19.82 2.10
CA GLN A 439 3.49 -19.41 2.66
C GLN A 439 3.52 -19.60 4.17
N ALA A 440 3.29 -18.53 4.93
CA ALA A 440 3.19 -18.54 6.39
C ALA A 440 1.83 -17.98 6.82
N GLU A 441 1.38 -18.33 8.01
CA GLU A 441 0.11 -17.86 8.57
C GLU A 441 0.34 -16.73 9.57
N ILE A 442 -0.51 -15.71 9.61
CA ILE A 442 -0.66 -14.82 10.76
C ILE A 442 -1.25 -15.66 11.89
N ALA A 443 -0.62 -15.63 13.07
CA ALA A 443 -1.09 -16.39 14.22
C ALA A 443 -2.52 -15.99 14.61
N LYS A 444 -3.43 -16.98 14.60
CA LYS A 444 -4.86 -16.80 14.97
C LYS A 444 -5.12 -16.96 16.45
N HIS A 445 -4.24 -17.67 17.16
CA HIS A 445 -4.31 -17.82 18.61
C HIS A 445 -3.83 -16.56 19.30
N ALA A 446 -4.27 -16.36 20.54
CA ALA A 446 -3.78 -15.27 21.38
C ALA A 446 -2.25 -15.30 21.46
N VAL A 447 -1.63 -14.13 21.32
CA VAL A 447 -0.19 -13.95 21.44
C VAL A 447 0.07 -13.06 22.64
N THR A 448 0.93 -13.50 23.55
CA THR A 448 1.35 -12.69 24.70
C THR A 448 2.85 -12.47 24.72
N ILE A 449 3.25 -11.20 24.87
CA ILE A 449 4.64 -10.76 24.96
C ILE A 449 4.86 -10.21 26.38
N ASN A 450 5.75 -10.81 27.16
CA ASN A 450 5.96 -10.46 28.58
C ASN A 450 4.64 -10.44 29.38
N GLY A 451 3.72 -11.36 29.08
CA GLY A 451 2.40 -11.46 29.72
C GLY A 451 1.36 -10.45 29.24
N LYS A 452 1.70 -9.52 28.33
CA LYS A 452 0.76 -8.58 27.71
C LYS A 452 0.20 -9.17 26.42
N LEU A 453 -1.12 -9.09 26.24
CA LEU A 453 -1.78 -9.50 25.00
C LEU A 453 -1.36 -8.59 23.84
N LEU A 454 -0.96 -9.19 22.72
CA LEU A 454 -0.65 -8.53 21.47
C LEU A 454 -1.87 -8.63 20.55
N ASP A 455 -2.35 -7.50 20.02
CA ASP A 455 -3.37 -7.50 18.98
C ASP A 455 -2.74 -7.80 17.63
N ASN A 456 -2.49 -9.09 17.39
CA ASN A 456 -1.68 -9.55 16.28
C ASN A 456 -2.24 -9.18 14.88
N TYR A 457 -3.52 -8.84 14.76
CA TYR A 457 -4.14 -8.51 13.47
C TYR A 457 -3.94 -7.05 13.05
N THR A 458 -3.61 -6.17 13.99
CA THR A 458 -3.39 -4.74 13.74
C THR A 458 -1.90 -4.38 13.66
N GLU A 459 -1.02 -5.31 14.05
CA GLU A 459 0.43 -5.15 13.93
C GLU A 459 0.89 -5.13 12.47
N GLU A 460 1.77 -4.17 12.14
CA GLU A 460 2.41 -4.09 10.82
C GLU A 460 3.25 -5.33 10.52
N TYR A 461 3.90 -5.85 11.57
CA TYR A 461 4.72 -7.06 11.61
C TYR A 461 4.10 -8.03 12.63
N PRO A 462 3.07 -8.80 12.25
CA PRO A 462 2.42 -9.72 13.16
C PRO A 462 3.31 -10.94 13.42
N VAL A 463 3.10 -11.64 14.54
CA VAL A 463 3.64 -12.98 14.78
C VAL A 463 3.06 -13.94 13.74
N LEU A 464 3.96 -14.68 13.09
CA LEU A 464 3.62 -15.65 12.05
C LEU A 464 3.67 -17.08 12.59
N VAL A 465 3.08 -18.02 11.87
CA VAL A 465 3.14 -19.46 12.08
C VAL A 465 3.61 -20.10 10.78
N PHE A 466 4.69 -20.86 10.85
CA PHE A 466 5.21 -21.60 9.71
C PHE A 466 5.71 -22.96 10.17
N ASN A 467 5.37 -24.04 9.43
CA ASN A 467 5.63 -25.42 9.84
C ASN A 467 5.19 -25.74 11.29
N GLY A 468 4.08 -25.14 11.73
CA GLY A 468 3.48 -25.38 13.05
C GLY A 468 4.21 -24.72 14.23
N VAL A 469 5.17 -23.82 14.00
CA VAL A 469 5.83 -23.04 15.06
C VAL A 469 5.63 -21.55 14.85
N ASN A 470 5.58 -20.79 15.95
CA ASN A 470 5.45 -19.35 15.92
C ASN A 470 6.78 -18.69 15.52
N TYR A 471 6.72 -17.57 14.82
CA TYR A 471 7.85 -16.77 14.37
C TYR A 471 7.72 -15.35 14.88
N ILE A 472 8.75 -14.89 15.58
CA ILE A 472 8.77 -13.56 16.20
C ILE A 472 9.47 -12.59 15.23
N PRO A 473 8.86 -11.43 14.93
CA PRO A 473 9.49 -10.40 14.12
C PRO A 473 10.65 -9.73 14.86
N MET A 474 11.78 -9.59 14.19
CA MET A 474 13.00 -8.97 14.73
C MET A 474 12.99 -7.45 14.58
N THR A 475 11.90 -6.81 15.00
CA THR A 475 11.76 -5.34 14.97
C THR A 475 12.44 -4.68 16.16
N GLN A 476 12.75 -3.40 16.02
CA GLN A 476 13.27 -2.58 17.14
C GLN A 476 12.26 -2.52 18.30
N GLN A 477 10.96 -2.47 18.02
CA GLN A 477 9.95 -2.39 19.06
C GLN A 477 9.82 -3.73 19.80
N LEU A 478 9.56 -4.83 19.09
CA LEU A 478 9.29 -6.11 19.75
C LEU A 478 10.57 -6.80 20.22
N ALA A 479 11.52 -7.07 19.33
CA ALA A 479 12.69 -7.87 19.69
C ALA A 479 13.66 -7.10 20.60
N VAL A 480 13.93 -5.83 20.32
CA VAL A 480 14.96 -5.06 21.04
C VAL A 480 14.44 -4.43 22.33
N LYS A 481 13.28 -3.76 22.30
CA LYS A 481 12.73 -3.08 23.48
C LYS A 481 11.94 -4.01 24.38
N GLU A 482 10.99 -4.78 23.86
CA GLU A 482 10.17 -5.67 24.69
C GLU A 482 10.93 -6.93 25.11
N LEU A 483 11.65 -7.59 24.19
CA LEU A 483 12.33 -8.86 24.47
C LEU A 483 13.82 -8.71 24.82
N GLY A 484 14.36 -7.49 24.82
CA GLY A 484 15.75 -7.24 25.25
C GLY A 484 16.80 -7.92 24.38
N LEU A 485 16.52 -8.20 23.11
CA LEU A 485 17.47 -8.82 22.19
C LEU A 485 18.36 -7.77 21.52
N SER A 486 19.53 -8.21 21.06
CA SER A 486 20.42 -7.46 20.18
C SER A 486 20.29 -8.01 18.76
N ILE A 487 19.91 -7.15 17.81
CA ILE A 487 19.88 -7.48 16.38
C ILE A 487 20.99 -6.72 15.65
N LYS A 488 21.69 -7.39 14.74
CA LYS A 488 22.70 -6.81 13.86
C LYS A 488 22.42 -7.29 12.44
N SER A 489 22.32 -6.36 11.51
CA SER A 489 22.24 -6.66 10.08
C SER A 489 23.44 -6.02 9.41
N ASP A 490 24.23 -6.80 8.69
CA ASP A 490 25.40 -6.35 7.96
C ASP A 490 25.40 -6.93 6.54
N PRO A 491 25.68 -6.13 5.49
CA PRO A 491 25.67 -6.61 4.11
C PRO A 491 26.62 -7.79 3.82
N LYS A 492 27.71 -7.94 4.57
CA LYS A 492 28.73 -9.00 4.38
C LYS A 492 28.57 -10.15 5.38
N ALA A 493 28.24 -9.85 6.63
CA ALA A 493 28.10 -10.83 7.70
C ALA A 493 26.67 -11.41 7.82
N GLY A 494 25.68 -10.78 7.19
CA GLY A 494 24.28 -11.19 7.20
C GLY A 494 23.53 -10.69 8.43
N PHE A 495 22.48 -11.41 8.82
CA PHE A 495 21.66 -11.06 9.98
C PHE A 495 22.06 -11.89 11.21
N ASN A 496 22.14 -11.26 12.37
CA ASN A 496 22.43 -11.92 13.63
C ASN A 496 21.54 -11.39 14.76
N VAL A 497 20.94 -12.30 15.52
CA VAL A 497 20.22 -11.99 16.76
C VAL A 497 20.87 -12.68 17.96
N ASN A 498 21.05 -11.94 19.06
CA ASN A 498 21.60 -12.45 20.31
C ASN A 498 20.81 -11.94 21.50
N ARG A 499 20.94 -12.63 22.63
CA ARG A 499 20.63 -12.06 23.95
C ARG A 499 21.54 -10.86 24.21
N LYS A 500 21.00 -9.77 24.79
CA LYS A 500 21.82 -8.67 25.30
C LYS A 500 22.68 -9.07 26.49
#